data_AF-A0A235BWU1-F1
#
_entry.id   AF-A0A235BWU1-F1
#
_cell.length_a   1.000
_cell.length_b   1.000
_cell.length_c   1.000
_cell.angle_alpha   90.00
_cell.angle_beta   90.00
_cell.angle_gamma   90.00
#
_symmetry.space_group_name_H-M   'P 1'
#
loop_
_entity.id
_entity.type
_entity.pdbx_description
1 polymer ?
#
loop_
_entity_poly.entity_id
_entity_poly.type
_entity_poly.pdbx_seq_one_letter_code
_entity_poly.pdbx_strand_id
1 'polypeptide(L)'
;MKNKCNLVGLLALVPMMALATLHVGDLAPDFTLPDTAYVNHNLSEWRGRVVLLTFWQSTCGHCRAELPRLEVLYQDYKANGFIPVTANLQENIETVKAYARQYTYPFLCDNGGVWGVYRQNGYIPLNYIVDPEGVIRYIAEGFNEDAVRQVILQYLPGPIEHDVGVTGIIAPSGSVDSGTTVVPACSVYNFAENVETYPVRMRIGTLYDTVAMVSGHQPGTARYIEFPAWTAQERGQLAVRCSTELAADDIVSNDAKEGMVTVNVYDLAVTMILVPRDSVDSAATVVPSAVVENKGTIADMAKVKFTIGDFYSDSVNVPLQAGVVDTAYFNQWTALQLGTFAVRCTVGGIRGEHVPENNLLTGTVRVVRGSGIEEQFSYPNRFALYEVYPNPATGRTEFCYSLPHDAQIELQMFSLDGKLVRTLRSGRESAGRHSVVWDGRNEAGQAVGKGSYYYRLKAGEFRAVRKLVKTE
;
A
#
# COMPACT_ATOMS: atom_id res chain seq x y z
N MET A 1 -18.11 -35.24 -64.29
CA MET A 1 -18.50 -34.13 -63.41
C MET A 1 -17.91 -34.34 -62.02
N LYS A 2 -17.24 -33.31 -61.50
CA LYS A 2 -16.73 -33.09 -60.12
C LYS A 2 -15.43 -33.81 -59.70
N ASN A 3 -14.39 -32.98 -59.62
CA ASN A 3 -13.08 -33.08 -58.97
C ASN A 3 -13.05 -33.88 -57.67
N LYS A 4 -11.96 -34.63 -57.43
CA LYS A 4 -11.36 -34.78 -56.09
C LYS A 4 -9.84 -34.74 -56.15
N CYS A 5 -9.29 -33.82 -55.36
CA CYS A 5 -7.88 -33.51 -55.16
C CYS A 5 -7.07 -34.68 -54.60
N ASN A 6 -5.80 -34.72 -55.01
CA ASN A 6 -4.71 -35.40 -54.31
C ASN A 6 -4.53 -34.80 -52.90
N LEU A 7 -4.38 -35.67 -51.90
CA LEU A 7 -3.70 -35.34 -50.65
C LEU A 7 -2.67 -36.44 -50.38
N VAL A 8 -1.40 -36.09 -50.52
CA VAL A 8 -0.25 -36.89 -50.13
C VAL A 8 -0.19 -36.90 -48.61
N GLY A 9 -0.41 -38.06 -47.99
CA GLY A 9 -0.20 -38.26 -46.56
C GLY A 9 1.29 -38.48 -46.27
N LEU A 10 1.94 -37.47 -45.70
CA LEU A 10 3.27 -37.58 -45.12
C LEU A 10 3.15 -38.43 -43.83
N LEU A 11 3.68 -39.66 -43.83
CA LEU A 11 3.93 -40.40 -42.59
C LEU A 11 5.07 -39.69 -41.85
N ALA A 12 4.76 -38.89 -40.84
CA ALA A 12 5.76 -38.40 -39.91
C ALA A 12 6.20 -39.56 -39.01
N LEU A 13 7.41 -40.08 -39.23
CA LEU A 13 8.12 -40.85 -38.21
C LEU A 13 8.38 -39.91 -37.03
N VAL A 14 7.63 -40.10 -35.94
CA VAL A 14 8.00 -39.55 -34.63
C VAL A 14 9.16 -40.41 -34.12
N PRO A 15 10.34 -39.85 -33.84
CA PRO A 15 11.44 -40.63 -33.29
C PRO A 15 11.03 -41.08 -31.89
N MET A 16 11.11 -42.38 -31.64
CA MET A 16 10.99 -42.96 -30.30
C MET A 16 12.20 -42.47 -29.50
N MET A 17 12.05 -41.37 -28.75
CA MET A 17 13.06 -40.96 -27.78
C MET A 17 13.22 -42.09 -26.77
N ALA A 18 14.40 -42.70 -26.75
CA ALA A 18 14.81 -43.53 -25.63
C ALA A 18 14.74 -42.65 -24.36
N LEU A 19 14.05 -43.11 -23.32
CA LEU A 19 14.11 -42.49 -22.01
C LEU A 19 15.58 -42.51 -21.55
N ALA A 20 16.20 -41.34 -21.46
CA ALA A 20 17.53 -41.21 -20.89
C ALA A 20 17.45 -41.50 -19.38
N THR A 21 18.30 -42.39 -18.90
CA THR A 21 18.48 -42.66 -17.47
C THR A 21 19.02 -41.40 -16.78
N LEU A 22 18.49 -41.04 -15.62
CA LEU A 22 18.99 -39.91 -14.82
C LEU A 22 20.29 -40.27 -14.10
N HIS A 23 21.23 -39.33 -14.05
CA HIS A 23 22.52 -39.49 -13.38
C HIS A 23 22.76 -38.39 -12.33
N VAL A 24 23.70 -38.64 -11.43
CA VAL A 24 24.23 -37.60 -10.53
C VAL A 24 24.87 -36.50 -11.38
N GLY A 25 24.51 -35.25 -11.08
CA GLY A 25 24.91 -34.05 -11.82
C GLY A 25 23.86 -33.51 -12.78
N ASP A 26 22.81 -34.29 -13.10
CA ASP A 26 21.70 -33.83 -13.92
C ASP A 26 20.77 -32.91 -13.12
N LEU A 27 20.09 -31.98 -13.80
CA LEU A 27 18.95 -31.27 -13.22
C LEU A 27 17.80 -32.27 -13.02
N ALA A 28 17.22 -32.28 -11.82
CA ALA A 28 16.07 -33.12 -11.51
C ALA A 28 14.85 -32.68 -12.36
N PRO A 29 14.22 -33.58 -13.14
CA PRO A 29 13.04 -33.24 -13.93
C PRO A 29 11.88 -32.76 -13.05
N ASP A 30 11.38 -31.55 -13.30
CA ASP A 30 10.27 -31.03 -12.51
C ASP A 30 8.99 -31.89 -12.69
N PHE A 31 8.14 -31.88 -11.67
CA PHE A 31 6.86 -32.60 -11.67
C PHE A 31 5.79 -31.83 -10.92
N THR A 32 4.53 -32.21 -11.12
CA THR A 32 3.41 -31.77 -10.29
C THR A 32 2.68 -33.00 -9.77
N LEU A 33 2.62 -33.17 -8.44
CA LEU A 33 1.91 -34.28 -7.80
C LEU A 33 0.99 -33.78 -6.68
N PRO A 34 -0.21 -34.37 -6.54
CA PRO A 34 -1.09 -34.05 -5.42
C PRO A 34 -0.61 -34.71 -4.12
N ASP A 35 -0.74 -34.01 -3.00
CA ASP A 35 -0.61 -34.56 -1.67
C ASP A 35 -1.88 -35.31 -1.22
N THR A 36 -1.87 -35.80 0.02
CA THR A 36 -3.02 -36.49 0.62
C THR A 36 -4.25 -35.60 0.88
N ALA A 37 -4.11 -34.27 0.80
CA ALA A 37 -5.18 -33.28 0.85
C ALA A 37 -5.62 -32.80 -0.56
N TYR A 38 -5.10 -33.41 -1.63
CA TYR A 38 -5.31 -33.04 -3.03
C TYR A 38 -4.74 -31.66 -3.42
N VAL A 39 -3.76 -31.15 -2.65
CA VAL A 39 -2.99 -29.95 -2.99
C VAL A 39 -1.84 -30.37 -3.90
N ASN A 40 -1.71 -29.70 -5.05
CA ASN A 40 -0.61 -29.97 -5.99
C ASN A 40 0.68 -29.30 -5.54
N HIS A 41 1.76 -30.07 -5.55
CA HIS A 41 3.12 -29.62 -5.24
C HIS A 41 4.04 -29.81 -6.45
N ASN A 42 4.97 -28.88 -6.64
CA ASN A 42 6.00 -28.98 -7.68
C ASN A 42 7.37 -29.24 -7.08
N LEU A 43 8.24 -30.00 -7.73
CA LEU A 43 9.63 -30.16 -7.24
C LEU A 43 10.34 -28.81 -7.14
N SER A 44 10.10 -27.92 -8.11
CA SER A 44 10.65 -26.58 -8.14
C SER A 44 10.25 -25.70 -6.95
N GLU A 45 9.20 -26.05 -6.20
CA GLU A 45 8.76 -25.25 -5.04
C GLU A 45 9.75 -25.33 -3.86
N TRP A 46 10.58 -26.38 -3.83
CA TRP A 46 11.58 -26.60 -2.79
C TRP A 46 12.99 -26.15 -3.20
N ARG A 47 13.13 -25.32 -4.25
CA ARG A 47 14.40 -24.66 -4.55
C ARG A 47 14.91 -23.88 -3.34
N GLY A 48 16.22 -23.89 -3.13
CA GLY A 48 16.84 -23.35 -1.90
C GLY A 48 16.88 -24.33 -0.72
N ARG A 49 16.36 -25.56 -0.88
CA ARG A 49 16.39 -26.62 0.13
C ARG A 49 17.07 -27.87 -0.42
N VAL A 50 17.64 -28.69 0.47
CA VAL A 50 18.06 -30.05 0.13
C VAL A 50 16.85 -30.97 0.18
N VAL A 51 16.48 -31.54 -0.95
CA VAL A 51 15.30 -32.42 -1.08
C VAL A 51 15.75 -33.88 -1.13
N LEU A 52 15.20 -34.73 -0.27
CA LEU A 52 15.27 -36.18 -0.42
C LEU A 52 13.95 -36.70 -1.01
N LEU A 53 13.94 -37.00 -2.31
CA LEU A 53 12.79 -37.55 -3.02
C LEU A 53 12.80 -39.08 -2.94
N THR A 54 11.78 -39.67 -2.32
CA THR A 54 11.69 -41.12 -2.09
C THR A 54 10.45 -41.71 -2.77
N PHE A 55 10.64 -42.66 -3.69
CA PHE A 55 9.55 -43.42 -4.32
C PHE A 55 9.29 -44.71 -3.55
N TRP A 56 8.02 -45.00 -3.24
CA TRP A 56 7.67 -46.11 -2.34
C TRP A 56 6.28 -46.72 -2.58
N GLN A 57 6.03 -47.86 -1.94
CA GLN A 57 4.72 -48.52 -1.85
C GLN A 57 4.50 -49.13 -0.46
N SER A 58 3.26 -49.22 -0.02
CA SER A 58 2.86 -49.74 1.29
C SER A 58 3.16 -51.23 1.47
N THR A 59 3.20 -51.99 0.37
CA THR A 59 3.51 -53.43 0.38
C THR A 59 5.02 -53.72 0.47
N CYS A 60 5.87 -52.74 0.12
CA CYS A 60 7.33 -52.85 0.15
C CYS A 60 7.88 -52.80 1.59
N GLY A 61 8.47 -53.90 2.06
CA GLY A 61 9.02 -54.01 3.41
C GLY A 61 10.18 -53.05 3.70
N HIS A 62 11.09 -52.87 2.74
CA HIS A 62 12.22 -51.94 2.87
C HIS A 62 11.75 -50.49 2.94
N CYS A 63 10.74 -50.13 2.15
CA CYS A 63 10.13 -48.80 2.16
C CYS A 63 9.52 -48.48 3.53
N ARG A 64 8.74 -49.41 4.10
CA ARG A 64 8.16 -49.24 5.45
C ARG A 64 9.23 -49.08 6.54
N ALA A 65 10.40 -49.70 6.38
CA ALA A 65 11.52 -49.56 7.31
C ALA A 65 12.25 -48.21 7.16
N GLU A 66 12.19 -47.58 5.98
CA GLU A 66 12.82 -46.30 5.68
C GLU A 66 12.00 -45.09 6.14
N LEU A 67 10.67 -45.08 5.90
CA LEU A 67 9.80 -43.94 6.22
C LEU A 67 9.98 -43.36 7.65
N PRO A 68 10.07 -44.15 8.74
CA PRO A 68 10.32 -43.59 10.07
C PRO A 68 11.71 -42.99 10.24
N ARG A 69 12.70 -43.42 9.45
CA ARG A 69 14.06 -42.84 9.48
C ARG A 69 14.11 -41.48 8.76
N LEU A 70 13.29 -41.31 7.73
CA LEU A 70 13.13 -39.99 7.08
C LEU A 70 12.57 -38.94 8.05
N GLU A 71 11.68 -39.35 8.96
CA GLU A 71 11.16 -38.46 10.00
C GLU A 71 12.28 -37.99 10.94
N VAL A 72 13.16 -38.90 11.36
CA VAL A 72 14.32 -38.56 12.20
C VAL A 72 15.21 -37.54 11.49
N LEU A 73 15.62 -37.83 10.25
CA LEU A 73 16.43 -36.89 9.45
C LEU A 73 15.72 -35.54 9.25
N TYR A 74 14.40 -35.56 9.05
CA TYR A 74 13.64 -34.33 8.92
C TYR A 74 13.66 -33.51 10.19
N GLN A 75 13.43 -34.11 11.36
CA GLN A 75 13.50 -33.38 12.62
C GLN A 75 14.89 -32.81 12.88
N ASP A 76 15.95 -33.56 12.56
CA ASP A 76 17.33 -33.15 12.77
C ASP A 76 17.74 -31.95 11.89
N TYR A 77 17.28 -31.91 10.63
CA TYR A 77 17.82 -30.96 9.63
C TYR A 77 16.80 -30.01 9.00
N LYS A 78 15.50 -30.07 9.36
CA LYS A 78 14.49 -29.18 8.78
C LYS A 78 14.78 -27.69 8.97
N ALA A 79 15.40 -27.33 10.10
CA ALA A 79 15.79 -25.96 10.43
C ALA A 79 16.95 -25.47 9.55
N ASN A 80 17.81 -26.38 9.09
CA ASN A 80 18.94 -26.12 8.20
C ASN A 80 18.55 -26.23 6.72
N GLY A 81 17.26 -26.26 6.38
CA GLY A 81 16.83 -26.29 4.98
C GLY A 81 16.72 -27.69 4.36
N PHE A 82 16.66 -28.77 5.14
CA PHE A 82 16.36 -30.12 4.63
C PHE A 82 14.84 -30.38 4.51
N ILE A 83 14.41 -31.12 3.49
CA ILE A 83 13.05 -31.66 3.39
C ILE A 83 13.02 -33.02 2.68
N PRO A 84 12.50 -34.09 3.30
CA PRO A 84 12.12 -35.29 2.58
C PRO A 84 10.75 -35.11 1.93
N VAL A 85 10.59 -35.64 0.72
CA VAL A 85 9.34 -35.65 -0.03
C VAL A 85 9.13 -37.07 -0.54
N THR A 86 8.00 -37.69 -0.23
CA THR A 86 7.71 -39.05 -0.70
C THR A 86 6.71 -39.06 -1.83
N ALA A 87 6.90 -39.93 -2.81
CA ALA A 87 5.98 -40.19 -3.91
C ALA A 87 5.53 -41.65 -3.87
N ASN A 88 4.26 -41.86 -3.50
CA ASN A 88 3.67 -43.19 -3.47
C ASN A 88 3.25 -43.66 -4.88
N LEU A 89 3.58 -44.90 -5.23
CA LEU A 89 3.37 -45.42 -6.59
C LEU A 89 2.02 -46.14 -6.75
N GLN A 90 1.05 -45.45 -7.35
CA GLN A 90 -0.20 -46.01 -7.86
C GLN A 90 -1.09 -46.72 -6.83
N GLU A 91 -0.93 -46.43 -5.53
CA GLU A 91 -1.84 -46.95 -4.50
C GLU A 91 -3.01 -46.01 -4.21
N ASN A 92 -4.04 -46.55 -3.56
CA ASN A 92 -5.21 -45.77 -3.14
C ASN A 92 -4.78 -44.67 -2.15
N ILE A 93 -5.28 -43.44 -2.34
CA ILE A 93 -4.98 -42.29 -1.48
C ILE A 93 -5.28 -42.53 0.01
N GLU A 94 -6.26 -43.35 0.35
CA GLU A 94 -6.56 -43.68 1.76
C GLU A 94 -5.45 -44.52 2.40
N THR A 95 -4.77 -45.37 1.62
CA THR A 95 -3.55 -46.06 2.06
C THR A 95 -2.44 -45.04 2.33
N VAL A 96 -2.22 -44.09 1.41
CA VAL A 96 -1.18 -43.06 1.55
C VAL A 96 -1.46 -42.16 2.76
N LYS A 97 -2.71 -41.74 2.95
CA LYS A 97 -3.17 -40.97 4.12
C LYS A 97 -2.88 -41.67 5.44
N ALA A 98 -3.05 -42.98 5.51
CA ALA A 98 -2.78 -43.74 6.74
C ALA A 98 -1.29 -43.68 7.15
N TYR A 99 -0.38 -43.63 6.17
CA TYR A 99 1.05 -43.41 6.44
C TYR A 99 1.38 -41.94 6.72
N ALA A 100 0.83 -41.01 5.93
CA ALA A 100 1.07 -39.59 6.09
C ALA A 100 0.70 -39.08 7.50
N ARG A 101 -0.33 -39.65 8.15
CA ARG A 101 -0.70 -39.31 9.53
C ARG A 101 0.34 -39.64 10.60
N GLN A 102 1.36 -40.44 10.27
CA GLN A 102 2.39 -40.89 11.23
C GLN A 102 3.62 -39.99 11.21
N TYR A 103 3.74 -39.09 10.24
CA TYR A 103 4.94 -38.31 9.96
C TYR A 103 4.60 -36.85 9.68
N THR A 104 5.62 -35.98 9.66
CA THR A 104 5.42 -34.52 9.53
C THR A 104 5.95 -33.93 8.23
N TYR A 105 6.49 -34.77 7.34
CA TYR A 105 6.94 -34.38 6.00
C TYR A 105 5.92 -34.76 4.90
N PRO A 106 6.01 -34.17 3.68
CA PRO A 106 5.05 -34.40 2.61
C PRO A 106 4.95 -35.83 2.07
N PHE A 107 3.70 -36.26 1.82
CA PHE A 107 3.35 -37.50 1.13
C PHE A 107 2.54 -37.20 -0.13
N LEU A 108 3.11 -37.48 -1.28
CA LEU A 108 2.54 -37.24 -2.61
C LEU A 108 2.05 -38.54 -3.24
N CYS A 109 1.08 -38.44 -4.14
CA CYS A 109 0.47 -39.57 -4.83
C CYS A 109 0.85 -39.52 -6.32
N ASP A 110 1.70 -40.44 -6.77
CA ASP A 110 2.05 -40.59 -8.18
C ASP A 110 1.18 -41.65 -8.86
N ASN A 111 0.53 -41.27 -9.96
CA ASN A 111 -0.23 -42.19 -10.81
C ASN A 111 0.65 -42.97 -11.80
N GLY A 112 1.97 -42.82 -11.71
CA GLY A 112 2.98 -43.50 -12.51
C GLY A 112 3.62 -42.60 -13.57
N GLY A 113 3.16 -41.35 -13.70
CA GLY A 113 3.76 -40.38 -14.63
C GLY A 113 5.18 -40.01 -14.21
N VAL A 114 5.38 -39.67 -12.94
CA VAL A 114 6.69 -39.26 -12.42
C VAL A 114 7.62 -40.46 -12.30
N TRP A 115 7.12 -41.60 -11.82
CA TRP A 115 7.85 -42.86 -11.80
C TRP A 115 8.36 -43.28 -13.18
N GLY A 116 7.57 -43.05 -14.24
CA GLY A 116 7.99 -43.35 -15.61
C GLY A 116 9.27 -42.61 -16.03
N VAL A 117 9.49 -41.42 -15.48
CA VAL A 117 10.66 -40.56 -15.74
C VAL A 117 11.82 -40.86 -14.79
N TYR A 118 11.51 -41.04 -13.50
CA TYR A 118 12.52 -41.17 -12.44
C TYR A 118 13.02 -42.60 -12.19
N ARG A 119 12.31 -43.64 -12.66
CA ARG A 119 12.73 -45.02 -12.39
C ARG A 119 14.10 -45.32 -13.00
N GLN A 120 14.88 -46.07 -12.24
CA GLN A 120 16.15 -46.65 -12.68
C GLN A 120 15.90 -48.08 -13.18
N ASN A 121 16.24 -49.09 -12.38
CA ASN A 121 16.01 -50.50 -12.73
C ASN A 121 14.62 -51.01 -12.28
N GLY A 122 13.81 -50.12 -11.70
CA GLY A 122 12.45 -50.41 -11.25
C GLY A 122 12.35 -50.91 -9.81
N TYR A 123 13.44 -50.84 -9.02
CA TYR A 123 13.40 -51.20 -7.62
C TYR A 123 12.91 -50.05 -6.74
N ILE A 124 12.22 -50.39 -5.66
CA ILE A 124 11.83 -49.47 -4.59
C ILE A 124 12.30 -50.01 -3.22
N PRO A 125 12.63 -49.13 -2.25
CA PRO A 125 12.57 -47.67 -2.36
C PRO A 125 13.64 -47.12 -3.31
N LEU A 126 13.31 -46.05 -4.03
CA LEU A 126 14.25 -45.35 -4.90
C LEU A 126 14.39 -43.91 -4.39
N ASN A 127 15.63 -43.52 -4.11
CA ASN A 127 15.98 -42.28 -3.44
C ASN A 127 16.82 -41.38 -4.32
N TYR A 128 16.44 -40.10 -4.35
CA TYR A 128 17.19 -39.02 -4.96
C TYR A 128 17.47 -37.93 -3.94
N ILE A 129 18.72 -37.46 -3.82
CA ILE A 129 19.00 -36.19 -3.15
C ILE A 129 19.18 -35.13 -4.23
N VAL A 130 18.40 -34.06 -4.12
CA VAL A 130 18.44 -32.89 -5.00
C VAL A 130 18.93 -31.70 -4.17
N ASP A 131 19.96 -31.01 -4.65
CA ASP A 131 20.53 -29.84 -3.97
C ASP A 131 19.65 -28.57 -4.13
N PRO A 132 19.97 -27.47 -3.43
CA PRO A 132 19.21 -26.21 -3.51
C PRO A 132 19.06 -25.66 -4.93
N GLU A 133 20.03 -25.94 -5.82
CA GLU A 133 20.05 -25.58 -7.24
C GLU A 133 19.31 -26.59 -8.14
N GLY A 134 18.63 -27.57 -7.56
CA GLY A 134 17.82 -28.56 -8.28
C GLY A 134 18.62 -29.63 -9.02
N VAL A 135 19.90 -29.82 -8.67
CA VAL A 135 20.79 -30.80 -9.27
C VAL A 135 20.78 -32.09 -8.44
N ILE A 136 20.74 -33.24 -9.10
CA ILE A 136 20.79 -34.55 -8.46
C ILE A 136 22.20 -34.81 -7.93
N ARG A 137 22.32 -35.08 -6.63
CA ARG A 137 23.59 -35.37 -5.93
C ARG A 137 23.73 -36.80 -5.44
N TYR A 138 22.62 -37.53 -5.40
CA TYR A 138 22.59 -38.92 -4.98
C TYR A 138 21.45 -39.66 -5.68
N ILE A 139 21.69 -40.91 -6.05
CA ILE A 139 20.68 -41.85 -6.55
C ILE A 139 20.97 -43.21 -5.90
N ALA A 140 19.97 -43.81 -5.25
CA ALA A 140 20.11 -45.18 -4.76
C ALA A 140 18.78 -45.94 -4.74
N GLU A 141 18.85 -47.21 -5.14
CA GLU A 141 17.81 -48.21 -4.88
C GLU A 141 18.10 -48.84 -3.50
N GLY A 142 17.15 -48.71 -2.59
CA GLY A 142 17.33 -48.98 -1.16
C GLY A 142 17.64 -47.72 -0.35
N PHE A 143 17.86 -47.93 0.95
CA PHE A 143 18.15 -46.85 1.90
C PHE A 143 19.33 -47.21 2.79
N ASN A 144 20.37 -46.37 2.74
CA ASN A 144 21.49 -46.39 3.67
C ASN A 144 21.56 -45.01 4.35
N GLU A 145 21.15 -44.97 5.62
CA GLU A 145 21.00 -43.72 6.36
C GLU A 145 22.32 -42.95 6.49
N ASP A 146 23.45 -43.64 6.71
CA ASP A 146 24.75 -42.97 6.85
C ASP A 146 25.19 -42.35 5.53
N ALA A 147 24.98 -43.06 4.40
CA ALA A 147 25.27 -42.51 3.09
C ALA A 147 24.38 -41.28 2.78
N VAL A 148 23.08 -41.38 3.05
CA VAL A 148 22.14 -40.27 2.88
C VAL A 148 22.55 -39.08 3.76
N ARG A 149 22.85 -39.32 5.04
CA ARG A 149 23.30 -38.30 5.99
C ARG A 149 24.56 -37.58 5.51
N GLN A 150 25.56 -38.33 5.02
CA GLN A 150 26.78 -37.73 4.49
C GLN A 150 26.52 -36.82 3.29
N VAL A 151 25.66 -37.24 2.36
CA VAL A 151 25.34 -36.40 1.20
C VAL A 151 24.51 -35.19 1.59
N ILE A 152 23.46 -35.32 2.41
CA ILE A 152 22.66 -34.13 2.80
C ILE A 152 23.54 -33.08 3.49
N LEU A 153 24.44 -33.48 4.39
CA LEU A 153 25.33 -32.56 5.11
C LEU A 153 26.28 -31.78 4.18
N GLN A 154 26.61 -32.32 3.01
CA GLN A 154 27.44 -31.63 2.02
C GLN A 154 26.70 -30.47 1.33
N TYR A 155 25.37 -30.55 1.25
CA TYR A 155 24.54 -29.61 0.49
C TYR A 155 23.58 -28.79 1.36
N LEU A 156 23.47 -29.12 2.64
CA LEU A 156 22.87 -28.21 3.59
C LEU A 156 23.76 -26.97 3.66
N PRO A 157 23.19 -25.76 3.80
CA PRO A 157 23.97 -24.61 4.23
C PRO A 157 24.75 -25.03 5.48
N GLY A 158 26.07 -24.75 5.49
CA GLY A 158 26.94 -25.06 6.61
C GLY A 158 26.45 -24.40 7.92
N PRO A 159 27.16 -24.57 9.05
CA PRO A 159 26.92 -23.68 10.18
C PRO A 159 26.98 -22.24 9.66
N ILE A 160 25.99 -21.43 10.00
CA ILE A 160 25.97 -20.02 9.64
C ILE A 160 27.06 -19.38 10.52
N GLU A 161 28.23 -19.15 9.93
CA GLU A 161 29.40 -18.65 10.66
C GLU A 161 29.35 -17.13 10.75
N HIS A 162 28.80 -16.46 9.74
CA HIS A 162 28.73 -15.00 9.66
C HIS A 162 27.39 -14.58 9.02
N ASP A 163 26.40 -14.19 9.82
CA ASP A 163 25.10 -13.73 9.30
C ASP A 163 24.46 -12.75 10.28
N VAL A 164 24.24 -11.54 9.79
CA VAL A 164 23.52 -10.49 10.50
C VAL A 164 22.51 -9.81 9.59
N GLY A 165 21.24 -9.88 9.97
CA GLY A 165 20.15 -9.32 9.18
C GLY A 165 19.47 -8.12 9.83
N VAL A 166 18.80 -7.32 9.01
CA VAL A 166 17.86 -6.30 9.48
C VAL A 166 16.49 -6.94 9.69
N THR A 167 16.00 -6.91 10.92
CA THR A 167 14.69 -7.49 11.26
C THR A 167 13.55 -6.48 11.14
N GLY A 168 13.83 -5.18 11.25
CA GLY A 168 12.83 -4.14 11.04
C GLY A 168 13.36 -2.71 11.06
N ILE A 169 12.68 -1.82 10.34
CA ILE A 169 12.83 -0.37 10.47
C ILE A 169 11.82 0.10 11.51
N ILE A 170 12.30 0.76 12.57
CA ILE A 170 11.45 1.23 13.67
C ILE A 170 11.04 2.67 13.44
N ALA A 171 11.97 3.52 13.03
CA ALA A 171 11.72 4.92 12.72
C ALA A 171 12.65 5.46 11.61
N PRO A 172 12.19 6.40 10.78
CA PRO A 172 10.82 6.89 10.70
C PRO A 172 9.88 5.88 10.00
N SER A 173 8.59 5.94 10.30
CA SER A 173 7.56 5.13 9.63
C SER A 173 6.26 5.93 9.50
N GLY A 174 5.42 5.55 8.52
CA GLY A 174 4.13 6.22 8.30
C GLY A 174 4.30 7.64 7.77
N SER A 175 3.79 8.62 8.49
CA SER A 175 3.87 10.03 8.10
C SER A 175 4.45 10.91 9.20
N VAL A 176 5.27 11.88 8.81
CA VAL A 176 5.86 12.89 9.70
C VAL A 176 5.59 14.28 9.13
N ASP A 177 5.35 15.26 9.99
CA ASP A 177 5.16 16.64 9.54
C ASP A 177 6.53 17.27 9.20
N SER A 178 6.57 18.09 8.15
CA SER A 178 7.79 18.73 7.68
C SER A 178 8.42 19.61 8.77
N GLY A 179 9.74 19.56 8.89
CA GLY A 179 10.49 20.20 9.97
C GLY A 179 10.53 19.40 11.29
N THR A 180 9.75 18.33 11.42
CA THR A 180 9.85 17.42 12.59
C THR A 180 11.22 16.76 12.59
N THR A 181 11.83 16.70 13.78
CA THR A 181 13.08 15.96 13.99
C THR A 181 12.76 14.60 14.60
N VAL A 182 13.25 13.55 13.96
CA VAL A 182 13.07 12.15 14.35
C VAL A 182 14.45 11.52 14.51
N VAL A 183 14.64 10.70 15.54
CA VAL A 183 15.83 9.85 15.66
C VAL A 183 15.55 8.56 14.88
N PRO A 184 16.20 8.31 13.73
CA PRO A 184 15.98 7.08 13.00
C PRO A 184 16.48 5.88 13.79
N ALA A 185 15.82 4.74 13.60
CA ALA A 185 16.19 3.51 14.28
C ALA A 185 15.77 2.26 13.52
N CYS A 186 16.56 1.19 13.64
CA CYS A 186 16.21 -0.14 13.18
C CYS A 186 16.59 -1.22 14.20
N SER A 187 16.07 -2.43 13.99
CA SER A 187 16.48 -3.63 14.72
C SER A 187 17.26 -4.56 13.80
N VAL A 188 18.33 -5.13 14.34
CA VAL A 188 19.20 -6.11 13.68
C VAL A 188 19.29 -7.37 14.54
N TYR A 189 19.58 -8.50 13.93
CA TYR A 189 19.72 -9.79 14.61
C TYR A 189 20.98 -10.51 14.14
N ASN A 190 21.66 -11.20 15.04
CA ASN A 190 22.79 -12.07 14.71
C ASN A 190 22.31 -13.52 14.59
N PHE A 191 22.27 -14.03 13.37
CA PHE A 191 21.85 -15.40 13.04
C PHE A 191 23.00 -16.39 13.05
N ALA A 192 24.24 -15.90 13.05
CA ALA A 192 25.44 -16.72 13.15
C ALA A 192 25.70 -17.26 14.55
N GLU A 193 26.59 -18.26 14.61
CA GLU A 193 27.14 -18.81 15.85
C GLU A 193 28.30 -17.98 16.44
N ASN A 194 28.83 -17.00 15.69
CA ASN A 194 29.94 -16.14 16.08
C ASN A 194 29.48 -14.77 16.62
N VAL A 195 30.34 -14.13 17.42
CA VAL A 195 30.13 -12.75 17.87
C VAL A 195 30.52 -11.78 16.76
N GLU A 196 29.58 -10.93 16.33
CA GLU A 196 29.77 -10.10 15.15
C GLU A 196 30.03 -8.61 15.44
N THR A 197 30.79 -7.98 14.55
CA THR A 197 31.03 -6.53 14.54
C THR A 197 30.93 -6.01 13.12
N TYR A 198 29.99 -5.09 12.88
CA TYR A 198 29.62 -4.69 11.53
C TYR A 198 28.99 -3.28 11.52
N PRO A 199 29.05 -2.57 10.37
CA PRO A 199 28.30 -1.35 10.16
C PRO A 199 26.83 -1.65 9.89
N VAL A 200 25.96 -0.77 10.37
CA VAL A 200 24.56 -0.69 9.95
C VAL A 200 24.35 0.68 9.33
N ARG A 201 23.82 0.74 8.12
CA ARG A 201 23.56 1.97 7.38
C ARG A 201 22.08 2.28 7.34
N MET A 202 21.73 3.54 7.60
CA MET A 202 20.38 4.08 7.42
C MET A 202 20.37 5.10 6.29
N ARG A 203 19.45 4.93 5.34
CA ARG A 203 19.16 5.88 4.27
C ARG A 203 17.71 6.34 4.33
N ILE A 204 17.47 7.65 4.26
CA ILE A 204 16.13 8.24 4.18
C ILE A 204 16.14 9.27 3.06
N GLY A 205 15.31 9.05 2.04
CA GLY A 205 15.26 9.92 0.87
C GLY A 205 16.59 9.95 0.13
N THR A 206 16.97 11.13 -0.37
CA THR A 206 18.22 11.32 -1.10
C THR A 206 19.29 12.01 -0.27
N LEU A 207 18.92 12.66 0.84
CA LEU A 207 19.82 13.53 1.59
C LEU A 207 20.35 12.92 2.90
N TYR A 208 19.71 11.89 3.44
CA TYR A 208 20.14 11.25 4.68
C TYR A 208 20.77 9.88 4.38
N ASP A 209 22.08 9.74 4.64
CA ASP A 209 22.84 8.49 4.57
C ASP A 209 23.83 8.48 5.74
N THR A 210 23.55 7.66 6.75
CA THR A 210 24.36 7.58 7.97
C THR A 210 24.66 6.14 8.34
N VAL A 211 25.76 5.94 9.09
CA VAL A 211 26.22 4.62 9.53
C VAL A 211 26.40 4.62 11.03
N ALA A 212 25.94 3.55 11.68
CA ALA A 212 26.21 3.24 13.08
C ALA A 212 27.01 1.93 13.16
N MET A 213 28.01 1.87 14.04
CA MET A 213 28.80 0.65 14.26
C MET A 213 28.16 -0.20 15.35
N VAL A 214 27.97 -1.48 15.07
CA VAL A 214 27.58 -2.51 16.04
C VAL A 214 28.81 -3.33 16.37
N SER A 215 29.16 -3.44 17.65
CA SER A 215 30.30 -4.23 18.11
C SER A 215 29.89 -5.29 19.14
N GLY A 216 30.50 -6.47 19.06
CA GLY A 216 30.28 -7.55 20.00
C GLY A 216 28.83 -8.07 20.04
N HIS A 217 28.14 -8.13 18.90
CA HIS A 217 26.77 -8.61 18.81
C HIS A 217 26.73 -10.12 19.06
N GLN A 218 26.08 -10.55 20.15
CA GLN A 218 26.06 -11.95 20.55
C GLN A 218 25.20 -12.81 19.61
N PRO A 219 25.60 -14.05 19.31
CA PRO A 219 24.81 -15.04 18.57
C PRO A 219 23.36 -15.15 19.08
N GLY A 220 22.40 -15.25 18.17
CA GLY A 220 20.99 -15.46 18.50
C GLY A 220 20.31 -14.30 19.24
N THR A 221 20.91 -13.10 19.24
CA THR A 221 20.34 -11.92 19.91
C THR A 221 19.90 -10.85 18.92
N ALA A 222 18.92 -10.04 19.33
CA ALA A 222 18.52 -8.83 18.63
C ALA A 222 19.16 -7.60 19.28
N ARG A 223 19.45 -6.58 18.48
CA ARG A 223 19.85 -5.24 18.93
C ARG A 223 19.01 -4.15 18.30
N TYR A 224 18.87 -3.07 19.04
CA TYR A 224 18.21 -1.84 18.62
C TYR A 224 19.27 -0.77 18.37
N ILE A 225 19.25 -0.19 17.16
CA ILE A 225 20.26 0.75 16.68
C ILE A 225 19.61 2.09 16.42
N GLU A 226 20.17 3.14 17.01
CA GLU A 226 19.78 4.54 16.77
C GLU A 226 20.82 5.24 15.89
N PHE A 227 20.35 6.20 15.12
CA PHE A 227 21.15 7.01 14.21
C PHE A 227 21.07 8.50 14.58
N PRO A 228 21.99 9.35 14.09
CA PRO A 228 21.88 10.79 14.28
C PRO A 228 20.52 11.34 13.86
N ALA A 229 20.01 12.33 14.58
CA ALA A 229 18.68 12.88 14.32
C ALA A 229 18.52 13.34 12.85
N TRP A 230 17.39 12.97 12.24
CA TRP A 230 16.99 13.38 10.91
C TRP A 230 15.86 14.40 11.02
N THR A 231 15.95 15.50 10.28
CA THR A 231 14.88 16.49 10.18
C THR A 231 14.16 16.34 8.84
N ALA A 232 12.83 16.20 8.89
CA ALA A 232 11.98 15.94 7.72
C ALA A 232 11.85 17.17 6.79
N GLN A 233 12.89 17.42 5.99
CA GLN A 233 12.95 18.56 5.07
C GLN A 233 12.49 18.21 3.65
N GLU A 234 12.87 17.03 3.14
CA GLU A 234 12.42 16.55 1.82
C GLU A 234 10.91 16.26 1.85
N ARG A 235 10.18 16.79 0.88
CA ARG A 235 8.71 16.73 0.84
C ARG A 235 8.23 15.46 0.14
N GLY A 236 7.09 14.93 0.57
CA GLY A 236 6.44 13.79 -0.09
C GLY A 236 6.94 12.44 0.42
N GLN A 237 6.85 11.41 -0.43
CA GLN A 237 7.14 10.03 -0.04
C GLN A 237 8.64 9.74 -0.20
N LEU A 238 9.31 9.41 0.90
CA LEU A 238 10.74 9.11 0.94
C LEU A 238 10.96 7.63 1.20
N ALA A 239 11.84 7.02 0.42
CA ALA A 239 12.31 5.66 0.69
C ALA A 239 13.16 5.65 1.97
N VAL A 240 12.94 4.65 2.80
CA VAL A 240 13.74 4.37 4.00
C VAL A 240 14.39 3.00 3.80
N ARG A 241 15.70 2.91 3.95
CA ARG A 241 16.41 1.64 3.86
C ARG A 241 17.40 1.53 5.01
N CYS A 242 17.28 0.46 5.80
CA CYS A 242 18.31 0.07 6.76
C CYS A 242 18.99 -1.19 6.21
N SER A 243 20.31 -1.23 6.26
CA SER A 243 21.10 -2.40 5.85
C SER A 243 22.25 -2.70 6.80
N THR A 244 22.52 -3.98 7.06
CA THR A 244 23.80 -4.45 7.60
C THR A 244 24.84 -4.45 6.49
N GLU A 245 26.12 -4.27 6.85
CA GLU A 245 27.26 -4.27 5.92
C GLU A 245 28.37 -5.20 6.46
N LEU A 246 27.99 -6.40 6.91
CA LEU A 246 28.95 -7.43 7.35
C LEU A 246 29.73 -7.96 6.14
N ALA A 247 31.05 -8.09 6.29
CA ALA A 247 31.89 -8.62 5.22
C ALA A 247 31.79 -10.15 5.20
N ALA A 248 31.54 -10.72 4.03
CA ALA A 248 31.32 -12.17 3.85
C ALA A 248 30.14 -12.71 4.67
N ASP A 249 29.01 -11.99 4.64
CA ASP A 249 27.74 -12.48 5.19
C ASP A 249 27.23 -13.69 4.38
N ASP A 250 26.88 -14.76 5.08
CA ASP A 250 26.42 -16.04 4.56
C ASP A 250 25.02 -15.93 3.94
N ILE A 251 24.15 -15.03 4.45
CA ILE A 251 22.75 -14.89 4.02
C ILE A 251 22.41 -13.45 3.66
N VAL A 252 22.98 -13.00 2.54
CA VAL A 252 22.78 -11.65 1.98
C VAL A 252 21.33 -11.21 1.73
N SER A 253 20.38 -12.15 1.70
CA SER A 253 18.96 -11.87 1.46
C SER A 253 18.26 -11.18 2.64
N ASN A 254 18.83 -11.26 3.85
CA ASN A 254 18.28 -10.66 5.06
C ASN A 254 18.96 -9.33 5.46
N ASP A 255 20.02 -8.93 4.75
CA ASP A 255 20.87 -7.78 5.08
C ASP A 255 20.13 -6.45 5.08
N ALA A 256 19.00 -6.35 4.39
CA ALA A 256 18.32 -5.08 4.22
C ALA A 256 16.81 -5.17 4.41
N LYS A 257 16.26 -4.10 4.97
CA LYS A 257 14.83 -3.80 4.92
C LYS A 257 14.60 -2.44 4.29
N GLU A 258 13.50 -2.37 3.57
CA GLU A 258 13.00 -1.15 2.96
C GLU A 258 11.64 -0.78 3.54
N GLY A 259 11.38 0.52 3.58
CA GLY A 259 10.14 1.11 4.01
C GLY A 259 9.94 2.45 3.33
N MET A 260 8.84 3.12 3.65
CA MET A 260 8.55 4.46 3.18
C MET A 260 8.11 5.33 4.35
N VAL A 261 8.46 6.60 4.30
CA VAL A 261 7.90 7.65 5.16
C VAL A 261 7.35 8.78 4.30
N THR A 262 6.16 9.28 4.63
CA THR A 262 5.57 10.46 3.98
C THR A 262 5.84 11.70 4.82
N VAL A 263 6.50 12.70 4.23
CA VAL A 263 6.68 14.02 4.85
C VAL A 263 5.53 14.94 4.45
N ASN A 264 4.65 15.23 5.40
CA ASN A 264 3.49 16.10 5.24
C ASN A 264 3.91 17.57 5.29
N VAL A 265 3.45 18.37 4.34
CA VAL A 265 3.66 19.81 4.28
C VAL A 265 2.30 20.49 4.35
N TYR A 266 2.18 21.48 5.21
CA TYR A 266 1.02 22.38 5.30
C TYR A 266 1.47 23.74 4.78
N ASP A 267 0.85 24.20 3.71
CA ASP A 267 1.20 25.47 3.07
C ASP A 267 -0.05 25.99 2.34
N LEU A 268 -0.76 26.91 2.98
CA LEU A 268 -1.92 27.58 2.40
C LEU A 268 -1.56 29.01 2.02
N ALA A 269 -1.84 29.38 0.77
CA ALA A 269 -1.51 30.70 0.25
C ALA A 269 -2.76 31.48 -0.19
N VAL A 270 -2.74 32.79 0.00
CA VAL A 270 -3.61 33.72 -0.73
C VAL A 270 -2.86 34.19 -1.97
N THR A 271 -3.34 33.82 -3.16
CA THR A 271 -2.62 34.11 -4.41
C THR A 271 -3.14 35.36 -5.12
N MET A 272 -4.41 35.72 -4.91
CA MET A 272 -5.02 36.89 -5.56
C MET A 272 -6.25 37.39 -4.79
N ILE A 273 -6.45 38.71 -4.74
CA ILE A 273 -7.74 39.31 -4.39
C ILE A 273 -8.48 39.60 -5.70
N LEU A 274 -9.65 38.99 -5.90
CA LEU A 274 -10.42 39.11 -7.14
C LEU A 274 -11.40 40.29 -7.10
N VAL A 275 -12.07 40.48 -5.96
CA VAL A 275 -13.08 41.51 -5.74
C VAL A 275 -12.95 42.03 -4.31
N PRO A 276 -12.97 43.35 -4.09
CA PRO A 276 -13.13 44.41 -5.09
C PRO A 276 -11.87 44.66 -5.93
N ARG A 277 -12.04 45.19 -7.16
CA ARG A 277 -10.95 45.69 -8.01
C ARG A 277 -10.96 47.21 -7.99
N ASP A 278 -9.80 47.83 -7.91
CA ASP A 278 -9.52 49.27 -8.11
C ASP A 278 -10.52 50.26 -7.48
N SER A 279 -11.71 50.41 -8.08
CA SER A 279 -12.80 51.25 -7.60
C SER A 279 -14.15 50.54 -7.57
N VAL A 280 -15.01 50.97 -6.64
CA VAL A 280 -16.40 50.51 -6.53
C VAL A 280 -17.32 51.73 -6.43
N ASP A 281 -18.42 51.73 -7.17
CA ASP A 281 -19.42 52.81 -7.11
C ASP A 281 -20.13 52.82 -5.74
N SER A 282 -20.38 54.01 -5.21
CA SER A 282 -21.09 54.19 -3.94
C SER A 282 -22.47 53.56 -3.99
N ALA A 283 -22.86 52.86 -2.93
CA ALA A 283 -24.07 52.05 -2.80
C ALA A 283 -24.10 50.77 -3.65
N ALA A 284 -23.09 50.48 -4.47
CA ALA A 284 -22.97 49.19 -5.12
C ALA A 284 -22.79 48.08 -4.07
N THR A 285 -23.43 46.93 -4.33
CA THR A 285 -23.25 45.73 -3.53
C THR A 285 -22.38 44.76 -4.33
N VAL A 286 -21.25 44.37 -3.75
CA VAL A 286 -20.32 43.41 -4.37
C VAL A 286 -20.11 42.22 -3.44
N VAL A 287 -19.70 41.09 -4.00
CA VAL A 287 -19.33 39.89 -3.25
C VAL A 287 -17.80 39.82 -3.22
N PRO A 288 -17.14 40.18 -2.11
CA PRO A 288 -15.69 40.06 -2.02
C PRO A 288 -15.25 38.63 -2.32
N SER A 289 -14.10 38.48 -2.96
CA SER A 289 -13.55 37.17 -3.29
C SER A 289 -12.04 37.19 -3.45
N ALA A 290 -11.40 36.07 -3.13
CA ALA A 290 -9.96 35.87 -3.24
C ALA A 290 -9.63 34.45 -3.71
N VAL A 291 -8.55 34.30 -4.48
CA VAL A 291 -8.00 33.00 -4.85
C VAL A 291 -7.09 32.51 -3.74
N VAL A 292 -7.32 31.27 -3.33
CA VAL A 292 -6.52 30.56 -2.33
C VAL A 292 -6.00 29.26 -2.93
N GLU A 293 -4.85 28.82 -2.47
CA GLU A 293 -4.17 27.64 -2.96
C GLU A 293 -3.64 26.82 -1.78
N ASN A 294 -3.77 25.50 -1.86
CA ASN A 294 -3.06 24.60 -0.97
C ASN A 294 -1.80 24.09 -1.68
N LYS A 295 -0.65 24.63 -1.30
CA LYS A 295 0.70 24.24 -1.76
C LYS A 295 1.31 23.13 -0.91
N GLY A 296 0.60 22.69 0.12
CA GLY A 296 0.96 21.55 0.95
C GLY A 296 0.81 20.21 0.22
N THR A 297 1.24 19.14 0.89
CA THR A 297 1.16 17.75 0.37
C THR A 297 -0.07 17.00 0.86
N ILE A 298 -0.87 17.61 1.75
CA ILE A 298 -2.11 17.01 2.26
C ILE A 298 -3.27 18.01 2.19
N ALA A 299 -4.49 17.48 2.19
CA ALA A 299 -5.70 18.32 2.21
C ALA A 299 -5.81 19.11 3.53
N ASP A 300 -6.32 20.34 3.44
CA ASP A 300 -6.55 21.21 4.61
C ASP A 300 -7.84 22.03 4.42
N MET A 301 -8.34 22.58 5.53
CA MET A 301 -9.45 23.52 5.55
C MET A 301 -8.90 24.94 5.73
N ALA A 302 -8.81 25.65 4.61
CA ALA A 302 -8.37 27.03 4.57
C ALA A 302 -9.40 27.94 5.22
N LYS A 303 -9.07 28.49 6.38
CA LYS A 303 -9.84 29.55 7.05
C LYS A 303 -9.42 30.88 6.44
N VAL A 304 -10.20 31.35 5.48
CA VAL A 304 -9.91 32.58 4.76
C VAL A 304 -10.67 33.72 5.42
N LYS A 305 -9.97 34.78 5.80
CA LYS A 305 -10.56 36.01 6.35
C LYS A 305 -10.30 37.17 5.40
N PHE A 306 -11.33 37.98 5.18
CA PHE A 306 -11.27 39.13 4.30
C PHE A 306 -11.74 40.38 5.03
N THR A 307 -11.01 41.48 4.91
CA THR A 307 -11.35 42.76 5.53
C THR A 307 -11.26 43.90 4.52
N ILE A 308 -12.19 44.86 4.61
CA ILE A 308 -12.17 46.11 3.85
C ILE A 308 -12.32 47.26 4.86
N GLY A 309 -11.27 48.08 4.98
CA GLY A 309 -11.16 49.05 6.05
C GLY A 309 -11.35 48.40 7.43
N ASP A 310 -11.89 49.17 8.37
CA ASP A 310 -12.20 48.70 9.73
C ASP A 310 -13.68 48.32 9.91
N PHE A 311 -14.48 48.38 8.84
CA PHE A 311 -15.95 48.25 8.91
C PHE A 311 -16.51 46.98 8.24
N TYR A 312 -15.75 46.30 7.37
CA TYR A 312 -16.14 45.02 6.80
C TYR A 312 -15.12 43.96 7.18
N SER A 313 -15.59 42.86 7.74
CA SER A 313 -14.80 41.68 8.05
C SER A 313 -15.67 40.45 7.91
N ASP A 314 -15.24 39.49 7.11
CA ASP A 314 -15.93 38.20 6.95
C ASP A 314 -14.92 37.06 6.89
N SER A 315 -15.37 35.83 7.15
CA SER A 315 -14.51 34.65 7.10
C SER A 315 -15.25 33.44 6.58
N VAL A 316 -14.58 32.65 5.75
CA VAL A 316 -15.12 31.43 5.15
C VAL A 316 -14.12 30.29 5.23
N ASN A 317 -14.64 29.07 5.35
CA ASN A 317 -13.83 27.86 5.28
C ASN A 317 -13.86 27.31 3.85
N VAL A 318 -12.69 27.08 3.27
CA VAL A 318 -12.54 26.52 1.92
C VAL A 318 -11.79 25.19 2.04
N PRO A 319 -12.45 24.04 1.80
CA PRO A 319 -11.75 22.76 1.77
C PRO A 319 -10.88 22.68 0.52
N LEU A 320 -9.57 22.49 0.70
CA LEU A 320 -8.59 22.43 -0.39
C LEU A 320 -7.81 21.12 -0.33
N GLN A 321 -7.87 20.34 -1.41
CA GLN A 321 -6.97 19.20 -1.60
C GLN A 321 -5.54 19.70 -1.86
N ALA A 322 -4.54 18.83 -1.65
CA ALA A 322 -3.14 19.15 -1.94
C ALA A 322 -2.98 19.59 -3.41
N GLY A 323 -2.26 20.69 -3.63
CA GLY A 323 -2.02 21.28 -4.95
C GLY A 323 -3.24 21.97 -5.60
N VAL A 324 -4.39 22.06 -4.92
CA VAL A 324 -5.60 22.66 -5.49
C VAL A 324 -5.67 24.16 -5.25
N VAL A 325 -6.08 24.87 -6.30
CA VAL A 325 -6.45 26.30 -6.29
C VAL A 325 -7.98 26.41 -6.32
N ASP A 326 -8.56 27.24 -5.44
CA ASP A 326 -9.99 27.56 -5.44
C ASP A 326 -10.23 29.04 -5.09
N THR A 327 -11.48 29.49 -5.19
CA THR A 327 -11.90 30.85 -4.84
C THR A 327 -12.73 30.87 -3.56
N ALA A 328 -12.27 31.68 -2.60
CA ALA A 328 -13.05 32.08 -1.44
C ALA A 328 -14.03 33.19 -1.83
N TYR A 329 -15.31 33.01 -1.51
CA TYR A 329 -16.37 33.99 -1.73
C TYR A 329 -16.97 34.36 -0.37
N PHE A 330 -17.08 35.66 -0.09
CA PHE A 330 -17.51 36.19 1.21
C PHE A 330 -18.94 36.73 1.15
N ASN A 331 -19.50 37.06 2.31
CA ASN A 331 -20.78 37.74 2.43
C ASN A 331 -20.75 39.10 1.71
N GLN A 332 -21.86 39.49 1.09
CA GLN A 332 -21.91 40.73 0.31
C GLN A 332 -21.53 41.97 1.12
N TRP A 333 -20.85 42.91 0.48
CA TRP A 333 -20.47 44.21 1.01
C TRP A 333 -21.13 45.31 0.19
N THR A 334 -21.84 46.22 0.86
CA THR A 334 -22.40 47.43 0.23
C THR A 334 -21.49 48.62 0.48
N ALA A 335 -21.01 49.25 -0.58
CA ALA A 335 -20.02 50.32 -0.55
C ALA A 335 -20.63 51.68 -0.17
N LEU A 336 -20.98 51.87 1.11
CA LEU A 336 -21.66 53.08 1.59
C LEU A 336 -20.71 54.25 1.92
N GLN A 337 -19.46 53.96 2.24
CA GLN A 337 -18.48 54.97 2.65
C GLN A 337 -17.61 55.34 1.46
N LEU A 338 -17.57 56.63 1.08
CA LEU A 338 -16.64 57.14 0.06
C LEU A 338 -15.21 57.20 0.63
N GLY A 339 -14.22 56.86 -0.17
CA GLY A 339 -12.81 56.91 0.24
C GLY A 339 -11.98 55.77 -0.33
N THR A 340 -10.70 55.73 0.04
CA THR A 340 -9.80 54.61 -0.28
C THR A 340 -9.59 53.78 0.98
N PHE A 341 -9.88 52.49 0.91
CA PHE A 341 -9.80 51.57 2.04
C PHE A 341 -8.80 50.45 1.77
N ALA A 342 -8.08 50.04 2.82
CA ALA A 342 -7.21 48.88 2.75
C ALA A 342 -8.05 47.61 2.61
N VAL A 343 -7.62 46.72 1.73
CA VAL A 343 -8.17 45.37 1.57
C VAL A 343 -7.12 44.40 2.08
N ARG A 344 -7.52 43.44 2.92
CA ARG A 344 -6.64 42.37 3.39
C ARG A 344 -7.35 41.04 3.27
N CYS A 345 -6.65 40.05 2.73
CA CYS A 345 -7.10 38.67 2.72
C CYS A 345 -6.02 37.82 3.37
N THR A 346 -6.40 37.08 4.42
CA THR A 346 -5.52 36.15 5.12
C THR A 346 -6.06 34.73 5.00
N VAL A 347 -5.17 33.75 4.93
CA VAL A 347 -5.51 32.33 5.07
C VAL A 347 -4.74 31.71 6.23
N GLY A 348 -5.37 30.77 6.93
CA GLY A 348 -4.68 29.88 7.86
C GLY A 348 -5.34 28.51 7.90
N GLY A 349 -4.52 27.48 8.07
CA GLY A 349 -4.97 26.10 8.22
C GLY A 349 -5.34 25.72 9.65
N ILE A 350 -5.51 24.43 9.85
CA ILE A 350 -5.72 23.84 11.19
C ILE A 350 -4.37 23.59 11.89
N ARG A 351 -3.26 23.52 11.15
CA ARG A 351 -1.92 23.13 11.63
C ARG A 351 -0.84 24.15 11.21
N GLY A 352 0.39 23.97 11.71
CA GLY A 352 1.50 24.91 11.47
C GLY A 352 1.89 25.02 10.00
N GLU A 353 2.07 26.24 9.51
CA GLU A 353 2.30 26.59 8.10
C GLU A 353 3.80 26.61 7.77
N HIS A 354 4.17 26.06 6.61
CA HIS A 354 5.56 25.98 6.16
C HIS A 354 6.08 27.30 5.58
N VAL A 355 5.24 28.08 4.90
CA VAL A 355 5.61 29.37 4.28
C VAL A 355 4.62 30.46 4.70
N PRO A 356 4.67 30.94 5.95
CA PRO A 356 3.68 31.85 6.49
C PRO A 356 3.64 33.22 5.79
N GLU A 357 4.66 33.60 5.00
CA GLU A 357 4.66 34.89 4.29
C GLU A 357 3.63 34.96 3.16
N ASN A 358 3.21 33.81 2.61
CA ASN A 358 2.24 33.76 1.50
C ASN A 358 0.77 33.75 1.98
N ASN A 359 0.58 33.79 3.31
CA ASN A 359 -0.74 33.69 3.93
C ASN A 359 -1.51 35.01 3.91
N LEU A 360 -0.86 36.13 3.60
CA LEU A 360 -1.46 37.46 3.60
C LEU A 360 -1.27 38.13 2.24
N LEU A 361 -2.37 38.54 1.63
CA LEU A 361 -2.36 39.48 0.53
C LEU A 361 -3.05 40.78 0.94
N THR A 362 -2.48 41.91 0.53
CA THR A 362 -3.03 43.24 0.80
C THR A 362 -3.24 44.01 -0.50
N GLY A 363 -4.22 44.89 -0.50
CA GLY A 363 -4.53 45.79 -1.60
C GLY A 363 -5.31 47.00 -1.11
N THR A 364 -5.88 47.77 -2.04
CA THR A 364 -6.77 48.88 -1.72
C THR A 364 -7.98 48.89 -2.65
N VAL A 365 -9.07 49.50 -2.20
CA VAL A 365 -10.26 49.77 -3.01
C VAL A 365 -10.67 51.21 -2.83
N ARG A 366 -11.01 51.90 -3.91
CA ARG A 366 -11.52 53.27 -3.90
C ARG A 366 -13.03 53.30 -4.14
N VAL A 367 -13.80 53.67 -3.12
CA VAL A 367 -15.23 53.91 -3.27
C VAL A 367 -15.46 55.32 -3.80
N VAL A 368 -16.02 55.42 -5.01
CA VAL A 368 -16.26 56.68 -5.73
C VAL A 368 -17.76 56.99 -5.81
N ARG A 369 -18.12 58.25 -6.06
CA ARG A 369 -19.54 58.59 -6.30
C ARG A 369 -19.98 57.92 -7.60
N GLY A 370 -21.04 57.12 -7.50
CA GLY A 370 -21.50 56.32 -8.62
C GLY A 370 -21.88 57.14 -9.84
N SER A 371 -21.54 56.63 -11.01
CA SER A 371 -21.86 57.24 -12.31
C SER A 371 -23.33 57.03 -12.73
N GLY A 372 -24.13 56.34 -11.92
CA GLY A 372 -25.50 55.95 -12.22
C GLY A 372 -25.61 54.68 -13.08
N ILE A 373 -24.50 53.98 -13.30
CA ILE A 373 -24.45 52.70 -14.00
C ILE A 373 -24.20 51.62 -12.95
N GLU A 374 -25.16 50.72 -12.73
CA GLU A 374 -24.97 49.57 -11.87
C GLU A 374 -23.88 48.66 -12.45
N GLU A 375 -22.67 48.69 -11.91
CA GLU A 375 -21.69 47.64 -12.17
C GLU A 375 -22.09 46.36 -11.43
N GLN A 376 -22.91 45.54 -12.10
CA GLN A 376 -23.25 44.18 -11.67
C GLN A 376 -22.02 43.25 -11.82
N PHE A 377 -21.13 43.24 -10.84
CA PHE A 377 -20.10 42.21 -10.74
C PHE A 377 -20.63 40.97 -10.01
N SER A 378 -21.17 40.06 -10.81
CA SER A 378 -21.21 38.59 -10.68
C SER A 378 -21.14 38.01 -9.26
N TYR A 379 -22.30 37.56 -8.75
CA TYR A 379 -22.41 36.40 -7.84
C TYR A 379 -21.53 35.24 -8.33
N PRO A 380 -21.25 34.17 -7.55
CA PRO A 380 -20.78 32.92 -8.16
C PRO A 380 -21.70 32.62 -9.36
N ASN A 381 -21.18 32.77 -10.58
CA ASN A 381 -22.00 32.96 -11.78
C ASN A 381 -22.67 31.66 -12.27
N ARG A 382 -22.70 30.65 -11.41
CA ARG A 382 -23.24 29.32 -11.68
C ARG A 382 -23.77 28.72 -10.41
N PHE A 383 -24.77 27.87 -10.57
CA PHE A 383 -25.10 26.90 -9.55
C PHE A 383 -23.93 25.93 -9.34
N ALA A 384 -23.54 25.67 -8.11
CA ALA A 384 -22.56 24.63 -7.81
C ALA A 384 -22.87 23.92 -6.49
N LEU A 385 -22.64 22.61 -6.47
CA LEU A 385 -22.57 21.80 -5.27
C LEU A 385 -21.10 21.40 -5.08
N TYR A 386 -20.53 21.71 -3.92
CA TYR A 386 -19.12 21.44 -3.61
C TYR A 386 -18.95 20.09 -2.90
N GLU A 387 -17.71 19.61 -2.81
CA GLU A 387 -17.40 18.45 -1.97
C GLU A 387 -17.66 18.78 -0.48
N VAL A 388 -18.17 17.79 0.23
CA VAL A 388 -18.43 17.86 1.66
C VAL A 388 -17.14 17.71 2.45
N TYR A 389 -17.05 18.37 3.60
CA TYR A 389 -15.88 18.31 4.47
C TYR A 389 -16.25 18.03 5.93
N PRO A 390 -15.55 17.12 6.64
CA PRO A 390 -14.53 16.22 6.09
C PRO A 390 -15.16 15.10 5.24
N ASN A 391 -14.42 14.63 4.24
CA ASN A 391 -14.73 13.41 3.49
C ASN A 391 -13.44 12.57 3.37
N PRO A 392 -13.29 11.42 4.06
CA PRO A 392 -14.33 10.73 4.82
C PRO A 392 -14.83 11.46 6.07
N ALA A 393 -16.14 11.38 6.33
CA ALA A 393 -16.80 11.98 7.47
C ALA A 393 -16.59 11.15 8.74
N THR A 394 -16.05 11.81 9.77
CA THR A 394 -15.83 11.29 11.14
C THR A 394 -16.79 11.89 12.17
N GLY A 395 -17.76 12.71 11.74
CA GLY A 395 -18.68 13.39 12.66
C GLY A 395 -19.47 14.50 11.99
N ARG A 396 -19.39 15.73 12.54
CA ARG A 396 -19.99 16.92 11.93
C ARG A 396 -19.39 17.18 10.56
N THR A 397 -20.24 17.21 9.54
CA THR A 397 -19.84 17.32 8.13
C THR A 397 -20.55 18.51 7.49
N GLU A 398 -19.80 19.39 6.83
CA GLU A 398 -20.31 20.61 6.21
C GLU A 398 -20.53 20.42 4.70
N PHE A 399 -21.69 20.88 4.24
CA PHE A 399 -22.14 20.86 2.86
C PHE A 399 -22.17 22.29 2.34
N CYS A 400 -21.40 22.58 1.29
CA CYS A 400 -21.36 23.90 0.68
C CYS A 400 -21.99 23.89 -0.72
N TYR A 401 -22.70 24.96 -1.07
CA TYR A 401 -23.24 25.20 -2.41
C TYR A 401 -23.31 26.69 -2.74
N SER A 402 -23.46 27.03 -4.02
CA SER A 402 -23.62 28.41 -4.49
C SER A 402 -24.80 28.56 -5.45
N LEU A 403 -25.47 29.70 -5.36
CA LEU A 403 -26.63 30.09 -6.16
C LEU A 403 -26.30 31.42 -6.89
N PRO A 404 -26.45 31.49 -8.22
CA PRO A 404 -26.18 32.71 -8.99
C PRO A 404 -27.26 33.78 -8.83
N HIS A 405 -28.46 33.38 -8.42
CA HIS A 405 -29.61 34.23 -8.12
C HIS A 405 -30.48 33.53 -7.07
N ASP A 406 -31.45 34.23 -6.50
CA ASP A 406 -32.43 33.65 -5.58
C ASP A 406 -33.10 32.43 -6.22
N ALA A 407 -33.14 31.32 -5.48
CA ALA A 407 -33.66 30.05 -6.00
C ALA A 407 -34.36 29.24 -4.92
N GLN A 408 -35.38 28.49 -5.33
CA GLN A 408 -35.93 27.41 -4.51
C GLN A 408 -34.95 26.24 -4.54
N ILE A 409 -34.50 25.78 -3.37
CA ILE A 409 -33.53 24.71 -3.23
C ILE A 409 -34.07 23.51 -2.46
N GLU A 410 -33.45 22.37 -2.71
CA GLU A 410 -33.63 21.14 -1.95
C GLU A 410 -32.28 20.39 -1.91
N LEU A 411 -31.62 20.39 -0.75
CA LEU A 411 -30.40 19.65 -0.47
C LEU A 411 -30.73 18.41 0.35
N GLN A 412 -30.55 17.24 -0.25
CA GLN A 412 -30.91 15.95 0.32
C GLN A 412 -29.75 14.97 0.28
N MET A 413 -29.74 14.04 1.23
CA MET A 413 -28.76 12.96 1.33
C MET A 413 -29.45 11.61 1.27
N PHE A 414 -28.82 10.65 0.59
CA PHE A 414 -29.34 9.35 0.22
C PHE A 414 -28.30 8.25 0.51
N SER A 415 -28.77 7.06 0.82
CA SER A 415 -27.95 5.84 0.89
C SER A 415 -27.63 5.31 -0.51
N LEU A 416 -26.74 4.31 -0.59
CA LEU A 416 -26.36 3.61 -1.82
C LEU A 416 -27.54 2.98 -2.58
N ASP A 417 -28.57 2.52 -1.87
CA ASP A 417 -29.81 1.97 -2.42
C ASP A 417 -30.84 3.07 -2.79
N GLY A 418 -30.45 4.35 -2.70
CA GLY A 418 -31.27 5.49 -3.11
C GLY A 418 -32.33 5.93 -2.10
N LYS A 419 -32.36 5.36 -0.89
CA LYS A 419 -33.30 5.80 0.15
C LYS A 419 -32.87 7.14 0.72
N LEU A 420 -33.85 8.02 0.96
CA LEU A 420 -33.60 9.31 1.60
C LEU A 420 -33.13 9.08 3.05
N VAL A 421 -31.97 9.63 3.38
CA VAL A 421 -31.39 9.62 4.72
C VAL A 421 -31.79 10.87 5.48
N ARG A 422 -31.63 12.05 4.85
CA ARG A 422 -31.99 13.35 5.44
C ARG A 422 -32.13 14.45 4.40
N THR A 423 -33.10 15.33 4.59
CA THR A 423 -33.20 16.65 3.95
C THR A 423 -32.41 17.62 4.80
N LEU A 424 -31.26 18.07 4.27
CA LEU A 424 -30.34 18.96 4.97
C LEU A 424 -30.82 20.41 4.92
N ARG A 425 -31.41 20.82 3.79
CA ARG A 425 -31.98 22.16 3.60
C ARG A 425 -33.06 22.12 2.53
N SER A 426 -34.14 22.86 2.74
CA SER A 426 -35.20 23.05 1.75
C SER A 426 -35.86 24.42 1.96
N GLY A 427 -36.15 25.13 0.88
CA GLY A 427 -36.74 26.47 0.94
C GLY A 427 -36.23 27.39 -0.15
N ARG A 428 -36.64 28.67 -0.10
CA ARG A 428 -36.10 29.72 -0.95
C ARG A 428 -34.86 30.31 -0.31
N GLU A 429 -33.75 30.33 -1.03
CA GLU A 429 -32.47 30.90 -0.59
C GLU A 429 -32.08 32.06 -1.51
N SER A 430 -31.41 33.06 -0.95
CA SER A 430 -30.89 34.20 -1.71
C SER A 430 -29.70 33.79 -2.57
N ALA A 431 -29.39 34.59 -3.60
CA ALA A 431 -28.14 34.49 -4.34
C ALA A 431 -26.93 34.51 -3.38
N GLY A 432 -25.90 33.72 -3.66
CA GLY A 432 -24.69 33.64 -2.83
C GLY A 432 -24.24 32.21 -2.50
N ARG A 433 -23.23 32.11 -1.63
CA ARG A 433 -22.70 30.84 -1.11
C ARG A 433 -23.41 30.49 0.20
N HIS A 434 -23.72 29.21 0.37
CA HIS A 434 -24.47 28.69 1.50
C HIS A 434 -23.76 27.47 2.09
N SER A 435 -23.86 27.28 3.40
CA SER A 435 -23.38 26.08 4.07
C SER A 435 -24.39 25.48 5.04
N VAL A 436 -24.35 24.15 5.18
CA VAL A 436 -25.22 23.37 6.07
C VAL A 436 -24.40 22.29 6.76
N VAL A 437 -24.49 22.22 8.08
CA VAL A 437 -23.80 21.19 8.87
C VAL A 437 -24.73 20.02 9.13
N TRP A 438 -24.27 18.81 8.81
CA TRP A 438 -24.88 17.55 9.17
C TRP A 438 -24.19 16.95 10.39
N ASP A 439 -24.96 16.44 11.33
CA ASP A 439 -24.52 15.88 12.61
C ASP A 439 -24.36 14.34 12.60
N GLY A 440 -24.46 13.71 11.43
CA GLY A 440 -24.37 12.25 11.31
C GLY A 440 -25.70 11.50 11.54
N ARG A 441 -26.85 12.18 11.67
CA ARG A 441 -28.16 11.57 11.97
C ARG A 441 -29.15 11.62 10.79
N ASN A 442 -30.04 10.64 10.69
CA ASN A 442 -31.13 10.58 9.71
C ASN A 442 -32.34 11.46 10.12
N GLU A 443 -33.41 11.47 9.32
CA GLU A 443 -34.68 12.17 9.63
C GLU A 443 -35.29 11.79 10.99
N ALA A 444 -35.14 10.53 11.41
CA ALA A 444 -35.64 10.05 12.70
C ALA A 444 -34.70 10.39 13.89
N GLY A 445 -33.64 11.16 13.65
CA GLY A 445 -32.65 11.51 14.67
C GLY A 445 -31.70 10.37 15.06
N GLN A 446 -31.72 9.25 14.34
CA GLN A 446 -30.87 8.08 14.59
C GLN A 446 -29.51 8.24 13.91
N ALA A 447 -28.45 7.73 14.55
CA ALA A 447 -27.11 7.76 13.96
C ALA A 447 -27.07 6.92 12.68
N VAL A 448 -26.47 7.48 11.63
CA VAL A 448 -26.31 6.83 10.33
C VAL A 448 -25.03 6.00 10.34
N GLY A 449 -25.10 4.75 9.86
CA GLY A 449 -23.96 3.83 9.88
C GLY A 449 -22.81 4.22 8.95
N LYS A 450 -21.68 3.53 9.09
CA LYS A 450 -20.53 3.66 8.19
C LYS A 450 -20.91 3.24 6.77
N GLY A 451 -20.34 3.89 5.76
CA GLY A 451 -20.62 3.54 4.36
C GLY A 451 -20.55 4.72 3.40
N SER A 452 -20.88 4.46 2.14
CA SER A 452 -21.01 5.52 1.13
C SER A 452 -22.44 6.03 1.05
N TYR A 453 -22.56 7.33 0.91
CA TYR A 453 -23.80 8.08 0.75
C TYR A 453 -23.68 9.00 -0.45
N TYR A 454 -24.82 9.41 -1.00
CA TYR A 454 -24.89 10.43 -2.04
C TYR A 454 -25.68 11.61 -1.54
N TYR A 455 -25.32 12.80 -1.95
CA TYR A 455 -26.10 13.99 -1.67
C TYR A 455 -26.37 14.75 -2.95
N ARG A 456 -27.55 15.36 -3.01
CA ARG A 456 -28.09 16.01 -4.19
C ARG A 456 -28.57 17.39 -3.83
N LEU A 457 -28.14 18.38 -4.60
CA LEU A 457 -28.74 19.71 -4.62
C LEU A 457 -29.64 19.82 -5.85
N LYS A 458 -30.87 20.24 -5.63
CA LYS A 458 -31.77 20.75 -6.67
C LYS A 458 -31.96 22.24 -6.42
N ALA A 459 -31.76 23.08 -7.44
CA ALA A 459 -31.96 24.53 -7.38
C ALA A 459 -32.57 25.01 -8.71
N GLY A 460 -33.89 25.18 -8.77
CA GLY A 460 -34.59 25.34 -10.05
C GLY A 460 -34.35 24.14 -10.99
N GLU A 461 -33.83 24.40 -12.19
CA GLU A 461 -33.43 23.37 -13.18
C GLU A 461 -32.07 22.73 -12.85
N PHE A 462 -31.23 23.36 -12.03
CA PHE A 462 -29.94 22.81 -11.68
C PHE A 462 -30.09 21.58 -10.79
N ARG A 463 -29.38 20.50 -11.14
CA ARG A 463 -29.22 19.31 -10.32
C ARG A 463 -27.76 18.89 -10.28
N ALA A 464 -27.23 18.71 -9.08
CA ALA A 464 -25.90 18.12 -8.88
C ALA A 464 -25.97 17.03 -7.83
N VAL A 465 -25.21 15.95 -8.04
CA VAL A 465 -25.08 14.82 -7.12
C VAL A 465 -23.60 14.60 -6.85
N ARG A 466 -23.25 14.33 -5.59
CA ARG A 466 -21.89 13.99 -5.16
C ARG A 466 -21.91 12.88 -4.12
N LYS A 467 -20.74 12.29 -3.87
CA LYS A 467 -20.54 11.18 -2.95
C LYS A 467 -19.92 11.66 -1.64
N LEU A 468 -20.37 11.07 -0.55
CA LEU A 468 -19.81 11.18 0.80
C LEU A 468 -19.44 9.78 1.29
N VAL A 469 -18.30 9.63 1.98
CA VAL A 469 -17.92 8.40 2.68
C VAL A 469 -17.94 8.68 4.18
N LYS A 470 -18.58 7.83 4.99
CA LYS A 470 -18.60 7.95 6.46
C LYS A 470 -17.86 6.77 7.10
N THR A 471 -16.92 7.05 7.99
CA THR A 471 -15.98 6.06 8.55
C THR A 471 -16.21 5.71 10.01
N GLU A 472 -17.04 6.47 10.73
CA GLU A 472 -17.32 6.28 12.17
C GLU A 472 -18.79 6.10 12.45
#